data_AF-A0A2H1VWL2-F1
#
_entry.id   AF-A0A2H1VWL2-F1
#
_cell.length_a   1.000
_cell.length_b   1.000
_cell.length_c   1.000
_cell.angle_alpha   90.00
_cell.angle_beta   90.00
_cell.angle_gamma   90.00
#
_symmetry.space_group_name_H-M   'P 1'
#
loop_
_entity.id
_entity.type
_entity.pdbx_description
1 polymer ?
#
loop_
_entity_poly.entity_id
_entity_poly.type
_entity_poly.pdbx_seq_one_letter_code
_entity_poly.pdbx_strand_id
1 'polypeptide(L)'
;MQILKGITKLKSIISLLYGLYPLLWLRLFFGYYFKLKKSVNICLMAKLYCIAGCLFAIIFYYQIVVPLNYGTIGTIFYNMFMVVDIILNAICSLISEEDYVLEFSSNLAANLPGFKQTYALPYLMIFAACTLETISFACTGYGTYLVFDYYAFVYEFLACFYSRLTILYITDNYRKAVQYICKSVRDKLENESLDVTQKTEYSSDFVKVFIMLRQYLDSTTKFMRVKYLSVVMLWYLEMTLNVIMISLPSLLMEMAANYLDDLKRILVCEMVSNEDEEIGDVIDDALDYIDACSTNYAIWNDYPLNMNLILSFFDLCTSYLIALLQFLY
;
A
#
# COMPACT_ATOMS: atom_id res chain seq x y z
N MET A 1 1.67 -47.72 3.93
CA MET A 1 2.38 -47.11 5.08
C MET A 1 3.49 -46.13 4.68
N GLN A 2 4.29 -46.38 3.63
CA GLN A 2 5.36 -45.45 3.18
C GLN A 2 4.84 -44.10 2.67
N ILE A 3 3.74 -44.06 1.91
CA ILE A 3 3.12 -42.82 1.40
C ILE A 3 2.70 -41.89 2.56
N LEU A 4 2.10 -42.45 3.63
CA LEU A 4 1.67 -41.67 4.79
C LEU A 4 2.86 -41.03 5.53
N LYS A 5 4.00 -41.74 5.63
CA LYS A 5 5.25 -41.18 6.17
C LYS A 5 5.82 -40.06 5.28
N GLY A 6 5.66 -40.17 3.96
CA GLY A 6 6.02 -39.11 3.01
C GLY A 6 5.20 -37.83 3.23
N ILE A 7 3.88 -37.97 3.36
CA ILE A 7 2.96 -36.84 3.58
C ILE A 7 3.23 -36.14 4.92
N THR A 8 3.48 -36.88 6.01
CA THR A 8 3.78 -36.26 7.31
C THR A 8 5.12 -35.55 7.31
N LYS A 9 6.14 -36.09 6.63
CA LYS A 9 7.43 -35.42 6.44
C LYS A 9 7.28 -34.14 5.61
N LEU A 10 6.51 -34.18 4.53
CA LEU A 10 6.22 -33.00 3.70
C LEU A 10 5.47 -31.93 4.49
N LYS A 11 4.46 -32.30 5.29
CA LYS A 11 3.73 -31.37 6.16
C LYS A 11 4.65 -30.70 7.19
N SER A 12 5.60 -31.45 7.74
CA SER A 12 6.61 -30.90 8.66
C SER A 12 7.53 -29.89 7.97
N ILE A 13 8.05 -30.22 6.79
CA ILE A 13 8.89 -29.31 5.99
C ILE A 13 8.12 -28.05 5.61
N ILE A 14 6.88 -28.18 5.15
CA ILE A 14 5.99 -27.06 4.88
C ILE A 14 5.82 -26.23 6.15
N SER A 15 5.48 -26.83 7.29
CA SER A 15 5.32 -26.05 8.54
C SER A 15 6.60 -25.31 8.99
N LEU A 16 7.78 -25.84 8.67
CA LEU A 16 9.06 -25.17 8.90
C LEU A 16 9.30 -23.98 7.97
N LEU A 17 8.78 -24.04 6.73
CA LEU A 17 8.86 -22.95 5.75
C LEU A 17 7.83 -21.84 6.04
N TYR A 18 6.67 -22.18 6.62
CA TYR A 18 5.60 -21.26 6.97
C TYR A 18 5.69 -20.80 8.43
N GLY A 19 6.86 -20.33 8.88
CA GLY A 19 7.09 -19.84 10.25
C GLY A 19 7.53 -18.38 10.31
N LEU A 20 7.60 -17.82 11.53
CA LEU A 20 8.03 -16.44 11.74
C LEU A 20 9.47 -16.21 11.26
N TYR A 21 10.37 -17.15 11.57
CA TYR A 21 11.78 -17.01 11.19
C TYR A 21 11.99 -17.00 9.68
N PRO A 22 11.43 -17.94 8.88
CA PRO A 22 11.45 -17.83 7.43
C PRO A 22 10.95 -16.48 6.90
N LEU A 23 9.87 -15.95 7.48
CA LEU A 23 9.34 -14.62 7.12
C LEU A 23 10.35 -13.50 7.40
N LEU A 24 11.01 -13.54 8.57
CA LEU A 24 12.04 -12.58 8.96
C LEU A 24 13.33 -12.72 8.13
N TRP A 25 13.74 -13.95 7.78
CA TRP A 25 14.86 -14.21 6.88
C TRP A 25 14.59 -13.70 5.47
N LEU A 26 13.37 -13.87 4.99
CA LEU A 26 12.94 -13.32 3.72
C LEU A 26 13.02 -11.80 3.75
N ARG A 27 12.56 -11.15 4.82
CA ARG A 27 12.74 -9.70 5.01
C ARG A 27 14.21 -9.27 5.04
N LEU A 28 15.06 -10.02 5.74
CA LEU A 28 16.50 -9.76 5.78
C LEU A 28 17.10 -9.81 4.38
N PHE A 29 16.71 -10.77 3.54
CA PHE A 29 17.16 -10.86 2.15
C PHE A 29 16.85 -9.61 1.32
N PHE A 30 15.76 -8.89 1.65
CA PHE A 30 15.40 -7.61 1.03
C PHE A 30 15.97 -6.38 1.77
N GLY A 31 16.96 -6.56 2.63
CA GLY A 31 17.64 -5.46 3.32
C GLY A 31 16.90 -4.95 4.56
N TYR A 32 15.92 -5.69 5.09
CA TYR A 32 15.23 -5.34 6.32
C TYR A 32 15.76 -6.13 7.52
N TYR A 33 16.57 -5.47 8.34
CA TYR A 33 17.20 -6.08 9.50
C TYR A 33 16.19 -6.57 10.54
N PHE A 34 16.49 -7.70 11.17
CA PHE A 34 15.88 -8.15 12.41
C PHE A 34 16.94 -8.72 13.34
N LYS A 35 16.65 -8.78 14.64
CA LYS A 35 17.60 -9.23 15.66
C LYS A 35 17.95 -10.71 15.50
N LEU A 36 19.21 -10.98 15.23
CA LEU A 36 19.77 -12.33 15.22
C LEU A 36 20.28 -12.69 16.62
N LYS A 37 19.91 -13.85 17.16
CA LYS A 37 20.39 -14.34 18.48
C LYS A 37 21.88 -14.73 18.52
N LYS A 38 22.66 -14.36 17.50
CA LYS A 38 24.05 -14.81 17.29
C LYS A 38 25.06 -13.79 17.86
N SER A 39 26.36 -14.06 17.65
CA SER A 39 27.44 -13.18 18.06
C SER A 39 27.27 -11.74 17.53
N VAL A 40 27.79 -10.76 18.28
CA VAL A 40 27.75 -9.33 17.95
C VAL A 40 28.25 -9.06 16.52
N ASN A 41 29.30 -9.77 16.10
CA ASN A 41 29.88 -9.62 14.76
C ASN A 41 28.89 -10.00 13.64
N ILE A 42 28.08 -11.04 13.83
CA ILE A 42 27.07 -11.45 12.83
C ILE A 42 25.96 -10.40 12.74
N CYS A 43 25.54 -9.85 13.87
CA CYS A 43 24.56 -8.76 13.89
C CYS A 43 25.09 -7.52 13.18
N LEU A 44 26.35 -7.13 13.44
CA LEU A 44 26.99 -6.00 12.76
C LEU A 44 27.05 -6.21 11.24
N MET A 45 27.47 -7.40 10.79
CA MET A 45 27.54 -7.74 9.36
C MET A 45 26.16 -7.72 8.69
N ALA A 46 25.13 -8.23 9.36
CA ALA A 46 23.76 -8.18 8.85
C ALA A 46 23.21 -6.74 8.77
N LYS A 47 23.52 -5.87 9.74
CA LYS A 47 23.16 -4.44 9.67
C LYS A 47 23.87 -3.73 8.52
N LEU A 48 25.18 -3.96 8.35
CA LEU A 48 25.96 -3.42 7.24
C LEU A 48 25.42 -3.90 5.88
N TYR A 49 25.04 -5.17 5.79
CA TYR A 49 24.38 -5.72 4.60
C TYR A 49 23.08 -4.99 4.28
N CYS A 50 22.22 -4.74 5.27
CA CYS A 50 20.96 -4.01 5.07
C CYS A 50 21.21 -2.57 4.58
N ILE A 51 22.19 -1.87 5.16
CA ILE A 51 22.59 -0.53 4.72
C ILE A 51 23.12 -0.57 3.28
N ALA A 52 24.01 -1.51 2.96
CA ALA A 52 24.56 -1.66 1.63
C ALA A 52 23.48 -2.02 0.60
N GLY A 53 22.54 -2.91 0.93
CA GLY A 53 21.39 -3.25 0.08
C GLY A 53 20.48 -2.05 -0.17
N CYS A 54 20.21 -1.26 0.86
CA CYS A 54 19.44 -0.01 0.72
C CYS A 54 20.16 1.01 -0.18
N LEU A 55 21.48 1.20 0.00
CA LEU A 55 22.28 2.08 -0.85
C LEU A 55 22.32 1.59 -2.31
N PHE A 56 22.47 0.28 -2.50
CA PHE A 56 22.43 -0.34 -3.81
C PHE A 56 21.08 -0.10 -4.48
N ALA A 57 19.97 -0.29 -3.77
CA ALA A 57 18.63 0.00 -4.29
C ALA A 57 18.51 1.46 -4.74
N ILE A 58 18.98 2.43 -3.94
CA ILE A 58 18.96 3.87 -4.29
C ILE A 58 19.80 4.16 -5.54
N ILE A 59 21.03 3.67 -5.59
CA ILE A 59 21.95 3.93 -6.71
C ILE A 59 21.39 3.32 -7.99
N PHE A 60 20.96 2.06 -7.91
CA PHE A 60 20.39 1.32 -9.02
C PHE A 60 19.16 2.07 -9.56
N TYR A 61 18.30 2.51 -8.66
CA TYR A 61 17.12 3.27 -8.99
C TYR A 61 17.43 4.56 -9.77
N TYR A 62 18.38 5.34 -9.27
CA TYR A 62 18.79 6.59 -9.91
C TYR A 62 19.45 6.35 -11.28
N GLN A 63 20.22 5.28 -11.44
CA GLN A 63 20.94 4.99 -12.68
C GLN A 63 20.06 4.39 -13.77
N ILE A 64 19.07 3.57 -13.41
CA ILE A 64 18.26 2.84 -14.40
C ILE A 64 16.95 3.58 -14.66
N VAL A 65 16.23 3.99 -13.62
CA VAL A 65 14.85 4.47 -13.78
C VAL A 65 14.82 5.92 -14.27
N VAL A 66 15.69 6.79 -13.73
CA VAL A 66 15.68 8.22 -14.09
C VAL A 66 15.99 8.46 -15.57
N PRO A 67 16.96 7.78 -16.21
CA PRO A 67 17.23 8.01 -17.63
C PRO A 67 16.23 7.35 -18.59
N LEU A 68 15.52 6.31 -18.15
CA LEU A 68 14.55 5.58 -18.98
C LEU A 68 13.15 6.21 -18.93
N ASN A 69 12.80 6.88 -17.84
CA ASN A 69 11.51 7.55 -17.64
C ASN A 69 11.65 9.07 -17.78
N TYR A 70 11.97 9.56 -18.98
CA TYR A 70 11.71 10.96 -19.36
C TYR A 70 10.19 11.30 -19.42
N GLY A 71 9.33 10.33 -19.11
CA GLY A 71 7.88 10.48 -19.11
C GLY A 71 7.37 11.12 -17.83
N THR A 72 7.26 12.44 -17.83
CA THR A 72 6.44 13.24 -16.89
C THR A 72 7.01 13.47 -15.48
N ILE A 73 6.76 14.68 -14.96
CA ILE A 73 7.11 15.11 -13.60
C ILE A 73 6.51 14.19 -12.53
N GLY A 74 5.31 13.64 -12.77
CA GLY A 74 4.63 12.74 -11.86
C GLY A 74 5.43 11.46 -11.57
N THR A 75 6.03 10.86 -12.61
CA THR A 75 6.87 9.67 -12.45
C THR A 75 8.11 9.97 -11.61
N ILE A 76 8.75 11.13 -11.78
CA ILE A 76 9.90 11.54 -10.95
C ILE A 76 9.52 11.65 -9.47
N PHE A 77 8.36 12.26 -9.17
CA PHE A 77 7.88 12.36 -7.79
C PHE A 77 7.57 11.01 -7.19
N TYR A 78 6.75 10.19 -7.86
CA TYR A 78 6.45 8.82 -7.44
C TYR A 78 7.75 8.07 -7.13
N ASN A 79 8.72 8.24 -8.01
CA ASN A 79 9.99 7.58 -7.90
C ASN A 79 10.80 7.99 -6.66
N MET A 80 10.87 9.29 -6.40
CA MET A 80 11.48 9.85 -5.20
C MET A 80 10.79 9.33 -3.92
N PHE A 81 9.47 9.27 -3.93
CA PHE A 81 8.68 8.80 -2.79
C PHE A 81 8.90 7.31 -2.48
N MET A 82 9.02 6.48 -3.51
CA MET A 82 9.37 5.06 -3.37
C MET A 82 10.73 4.87 -2.71
N VAL A 83 11.74 5.61 -3.16
CA VAL A 83 13.07 5.59 -2.54
C VAL A 83 13.02 6.00 -1.07
N VAL A 84 12.25 7.05 -0.75
CA VAL A 84 12.04 7.48 0.64
C VAL A 84 11.39 6.37 1.47
N ASP A 85 10.39 5.64 0.95
CA ASP A 85 9.78 4.51 1.66
C ASP A 85 10.79 3.41 1.98
N ILE A 86 11.59 3.02 1.00
CA ILE A 86 12.60 1.96 1.16
C ILE A 86 13.58 2.35 2.27
N ILE A 87 14.07 3.59 2.24
CA ILE A 87 14.99 4.14 3.25
C ILE A 87 14.33 4.15 4.63
N LEU A 88 13.12 4.69 4.74
CA LEU A 88 12.40 4.78 6.02
C LEU A 88 12.14 3.38 6.59
N ASN A 89 11.75 2.41 5.76
CA ASN A 89 11.53 1.04 6.18
C ASN A 89 12.82 0.33 6.61
N ALA A 90 13.94 0.57 5.92
CA ALA A 90 15.25 0.05 6.29
C ALA A 90 15.70 0.63 7.64
N ILE A 91 15.60 1.95 7.82
CA ILE A 91 15.91 2.64 9.09
C ILE A 91 15.03 2.12 10.22
N CYS A 92 13.71 2.04 10.01
CA CYS A 92 12.78 1.53 11.01
C CYS A 92 13.11 0.08 11.40
N SER A 93 13.51 -0.76 10.44
CA SER A 93 13.91 -2.15 10.70
C SER A 93 15.23 -2.23 11.47
N LEU A 94 16.20 -1.37 11.15
CA LEU A 94 17.49 -1.27 11.86
C LEU A 94 17.33 -0.79 13.31
N ILE A 95 16.42 0.16 13.55
CA ILE A 95 16.14 0.72 14.89
C ILE A 95 15.33 -0.25 15.73
N SER A 96 14.23 -0.77 15.16
CA SER A 96 13.32 -1.64 15.91
C SER A 96 13.85 -3.06 16.10
N GLU A 97 14.79 -3.48 15.24
CA GLU A 97 15.29 -4.86 15.14
C GLU A 97 14.17 -5.91 15.02
N GLU A 98 12.96 -5.48 14.66
CA GLU A 98 11.72 -6.25 14.70
C GLU A 98 11.43 -6.91 16.07
N ASP A 99 11.96 -6.33 17.16
CA ASP A 99 11.79 -6.83 18.53
C ASP A 99 10.31 -6.90 18.92
N TYR A 100 9.49 -5.93 18.48
CA TYR A 100 8.05 -5.91 18.72
C TYR A 100 7.32 -7.12 18.11
N VAL A 101 7.76 -7.64 16.96
CA VAL A 101 7.16 -8.82 16.31
C VAL A 101 7.53 -10.09 17.06
N LEU A 102 8.80 -10.18 17.47
CA LEU A 102 9.32 -11.31 18.24
C LEU A 102 8.62 -11.37 19.61
N GLU A 103 8.49 -10.23 20.28
CA GLU A 103 7.80 -10.08 21.56
C GLU A 103 6.32 -10.44 21.45
N PHE A 104 5.61 -9.90 20.45
CA PHE A 104 4.21 -10.25 20.19
C PHE A 104 4.04 -11.77 19.99
N SER A 105 4.89 -12.37 19.15
CA SER A 105 4.86 -13.81 18.89
C SER A 105 5.15 -14.64 20.14
N SER A 106 6.18 -14.28 20.93
CA SER A 106 6.52 -15.02 22.15
C SER A 106 5.43 -14.91 23.20
N ASN A 107 4.86 -13.71 23.38
CA ASN A 107 3.80 -13.47 24.34
C ASN A 107 2.52 -14.21 23.96
N LEU A 108 2.19 -14.25 22.67
CA LEU A 108 1.04 -15.00 22.18
C LEU A 108 1.20 -16.51 22.42
N ALA A 109 2.39 -17.04 22.15
CA ALA A 109 2.69 -18.46 22.37
C ALA A 109 2.70 -18.84 23.87
N ALA A 110 3.18 -17.95 24.74
CA ALA A 110 3.23 -18.18 26.18
C ALA A 110 1.85 -18.15 26.85
N ASN A 111 0.98 -17.22 26.43
CA ASN A 111 -0.29 -16.97 27.12
C ASN A 111 -1.50 -17.70 26.52
N LEU A 112 -1.38 -18.24 25.29
CA LEU A 112 -2.46 -19.00 24.63
C LEU A 112 -1.97 -20.41 24.26
N PRO A 113 -1.79 -21.31 25.25
CA PRO A 113 -1.38 -22.67 24.99
C PRO A 113 -2.40 -23.38 24.10
N GLY A 114 -1.96 -23.88 22.94
CA GLY A 114 -2.81 -24.53 21.94
C GLY A 114 -3.22 -23.62 20.77
N PHE A 115 -3.05 -22.30 20.88
CA PHE A 115 -3.18 -21.41 19.74
C PHE A 115 -2.02 -21.64 18.75
N LYS A 116 -2.34 -22.10 17.54
CA LYS A 116 -1.36 -22.25 16.47
C LYS A 116 -1.32 -20.97 15.65
N GLN A 117 -0.22 -20.24 15.79
CA GLN A 117 0.06 -19.10 14.92
C GLN A 117 0.06 -19.55 13.46
N THR A 118 -0.51 -18.70 12.61
CA THR A 118 -0.60 -18.97 11.17
C THR A 118 0.11 -17.89 10.40
N TYR A 119 0.76 -18.31 9.32
CA TYR A 119 1.56 -17.42 8.48
C TYR A 119 1.03 -17.35 7.05
N ALA A 120 -0.04 -18.09 6.74
CA ALA A 120 -0.55 -18.25 5.38
C ALA A 120 -0.93 -16.93 4.71
N LEU A 121 -1.52 -15.97 5.44
CA LEU A 121 -1.97 -14.71 4.84
C LEU A 121 -0.81 -13.85 4.31
N PRO A 122 0.27 -13.57 5.08
CA PRO A 122 1.47 -12.91 4.54
C PRO A 122 2.02 -13.59 3.28
N TYR A 123 2.14 -14.92 3.26
CA TYR A 123 2.67 -15.64 2.08
C TYR A 123 1.71 -15.59 0.88
N LEU A 124 0.40 -15.68 1.11
CA LEU A 124 -0.59 -15.53 0.05
C LEU A 124 -0.53 -14.13 -0.56
N MET A 125 -0.36 -13.10 0.26
CA MET A 125 -0.20 -11.71 -0.19
C MET A 125 1.08 -11.54 -1.01
N ILE A 126 2.22 -12.09 -0.56
CA ILE A 126 3.46 -12.09 -1.37
C ILE A 126 3.21 -12.77 -2.71
N PHE A 127 2.62 -13.95 -2.71
CA PHE A 127 2.39 -14.71 -3.94
C PHE A 127 1.47 -13.96 -4.90
N ALA A 128 0.38 -13.39 -4.40
CA ALA A 128 -0.54 -12.58 -5.20
C ALA A 128 0.16 -11.36 -5.79
N ALA A 129 0.94 -10.66 -4.97
CA ALA A 129 1.71 -9.49 -5.39
C ALA A 129 2.74 -9.85 -6.47
N CYS A 130 3.55 -10.90 -6.29
CA CYS A 130 4.47 -11.40 -7.33
C CYS A 130 3.76 -11.75 -8.64
N THR A 131 2.58 -12.37 -8.54
CA THR A 131 1.80 -12.81 -9.70
C THR A 131 1.27 -11.62 -10.48
N LEU A 132 0.69 -10.64 -9.78
CA LEU A 132 0.19 -9.40 -10.40
C LEU A 132 1.30 -8.67 -11.13
N GLU A 133 2.50 -8.56 -10.54
CA GLU A 133 3.62 -7.90 -11.21
C GLU A 133 4.18 -8.67 -12.39
N THR A 134 4.22 -10.00 -12.30
CA THR A 134 4.63 -10.82 -13.45
C THR A 134 3.65 -10.63 -14.62
N ILE A 135 2.35 -10.54 -14.33
CA ILE A 135 1.32 -10.25 -15.34
C ILE A 135 1.49 -8.83 -15.88
N SER A 136 1.64 -7.83 -15.01
CA SER A 136 1.86 -6.42 -15.38
C SER A 136 3.05 -6.29 -16.35
N PHE A 137 4.18 -6.88 -15.98
CA PHE A 137 5.38 -6.92 -16.82
C PHE A 137 5.16 -7.63 -18.16
N ALA A 138 4.41 -8.73 -18.18
CA ALA A 138 4.08 -9.43 -19.43
C ALA A 138 3.16 -8.59 -20.33
N CYS A 139 2.22 -7.85 -19.74
CA CYS A 139 1.24 -7.02 -20.43
C CYS A 139 1.81 -5.72 -20.99
N THR A 140 2.76 -5.08 -20.29
CA THR A 140 3.38 -3.83 -20.77
C THR A 140 4.27 -4.05 -21.99
N GLY A 141 4.48 -5.31 -22.42
CA GLY A 141 5.08 -5.61 -23.72
C GLY A 141 6.44 -4.95 -23.87
N TYR A 142 7.27 -5.01 -22.82
CA TYR A 142 8.62 -4.46 -22.78
C TYR A 142 9.54 -5.18 -23.78
N GLY A 143 9.31 -4.96 -25.06
CA GLY A 143 10.22 -5.32 -26.13
C GLY A 143 11.52 -4.55 -25.91
N THR A 144 12.61 -5.29 -25.73
CA THR A 144 14.03 -4.86 -25.61
C THR A 144 14.59 -4.50 -24.24
N TYR A 145 13.81 -4.48 -23.16
CA TYR A 145 14.37 -4.21 -21.83
C TYR A 145 15.16 -5.42 -21.29
N LEU A 146 16.27 -5.13 -20.61
CA LEU A 146 17.21 -6.13 -20.13
C LEU A 146 16.57 -6.90 -18.97
N VAL A 147 16.94 -8.18 -18.80
CA VAL A 147 16.59 -9.02 -17.65
C VAL A 147 16.80 -8.29 -16.30
N PHE A 148 17.76 -7.35 -16.26
CA PHE A 148 18.03 -6.50 -15.11
C PHE A 148 16.89 -5.54 -14.73
N ASP A 149 16.15 -4.99 -15.70
CA ASP A 149 15.03 -4.07 -15.43
C ASP A 149 13.86 -4.82 -14.77
N TYR A 150 13.61 -6.05 -15.21
CA TYR A 150 12.65 -6.94 -14.57
C TYR A 150 13.06 -7.25 -13.13
N TYR A 151 14.32 -7.62 -12.89
CA TYR A 151 14.79 -7.90 -11.54
C TYR A 151 14.70 -6.69 -10.62
N ALA A 152 15.00 -5.50 -11.13
CA ALA A 152 14.92 -4.26 -10.39
C ALA A 152 13.49 -3.93 -9.99
N PHE A 153 12.59 -3.98 -10.96
CA PHE A 153 11.17 -3.72 -10.76
C PHE A 153 10.56 -4.72 -9.77
N VAL A 154 10.84 -6.01 -9.96
CA VAL A 154 10.43 -7.05 -9.01
C VAL A 154 11.03 -6.79 -7.63
N TYR A 155 12.31 -6.44 -7.53
CA TYR A 155 12.96 -6.16 -6.24
C TYR A 155 12.35 -4.96 -5.54
N GLU A 156 12.11 -3.85 -6.24
CA GLU A 156 11.51 -2.62 -5.71
C GLU A 156 10.11 -2.90 -5.16
N PHE A 157 9.28 -3.51 -5.98
CA PHE A 157 7.93 -3.88 -5.59
C PHE A 157 7.95 -4.80 -4.38
N LEU A 158 8.76 -5.87 -4.46
CA LEU A 158 8.91 -6.80 -3.36
C LEU A 158 9.39 -6.11 -2.10
N ALA A 159 10.41 -5.25 -2.16
CA ALA A 159 10.92 -4.53 -1.00
C ALA A 159 9.81 -3.71 -0.32
N CYS A 160 8.94 -3.07 -1.09
CA CYS A 160 7.80 -2.31 -0.57
C CYS A 160 6.73 -3.20 0.08
N PHE A 161 6.53 -4.43 -0.42
CA PHE A 161 5.63 -5.41 0.21
C PHE A 161 6.26 -6.08 1.44
N TYR A 162 7.56 -6.33 1.42
CA TYR A 162 8.28 -7.01 2.49
C TYR A 162 8.29 -6.21 3.80
N SER A 163 8.26 -4.88 3.73
CA SER A 163 8.11 -4.02 4.91
C SER A 163 6.76 -4.22 5.61
N ARG A 164 5.72 -4.64 4.89
CA ARG A 164 4.32 -4.76 5.35
C ARG A 164 4.00 -6.14 5.94
N LEU A 165 4.84 -7.15 5.70
CA LEU A 165 4.53 -8.52 6.09
C LEU A 165 4.37 -8.74 7.59
N THR A 166 5.15 -8.02 8.41
CA THR A 166 5.01 -8.17 9.86
C THR A 166 3.74 -7.53 10.38
N ILE A 167 3.28 -6.44 9.76
CA ILE A 167 1.98 -5.82 10.07
C ILE A 167 0.85 -6.80 9.74
N LEU A 168 0.88 -7.42 8.55
CA LEU A 168 -0.08 -8.44 8.15
C LEU A 168 -0.05 -9.66 9.08
N TYR A 169 1.14 -10.11 9.46
CA TYR A 169 1.33 -11.22 10.39
C TYR A 169 0.72 -10.90 11.77
N ILE A 170 1.04 -9.74 12.36
CA ILE A 170 0.51 -9.33 13.67
C ILE A 170 -1.00 -9.20 13.62
N THR A 171 -1.53 -8.52 12.61
CA THR A 171 -2.97 -8.28 12.46
C THR A 171 -3.76 -9.59 12.29
N ASP A 172 -3.28 -10.51 11.44
CA ASP A 172 -3.94 -11.80 11.22
C ASP A 172 -3.89 -12.69 12.47
N ASN A 173 -2.74 -12.75 13.15
CA ASN A 173 -2.60 -13.55 14.37
C ASN A 173 -3.38 -12.95 15.54
N TYR A 174 -3.44 -11.62 15.68
CA TYR A 174 -4.31 -10.97 16.65
C TYR A 174 -5.79 -11.32 16.40
N ARG A 175 -6.27 -11.14 15.15
CA ARG A 175 -7.64 -11.50 14.77
C ARG A 175 -7.96 -12.96 15.11
N LYS A 176 -7.08 -13.88 14.74
CA LYS A 176 -7.26 -15.32 15.00
C LYS A 176 -7.18 -15.65 16.49
N ALA A 177 -6.32 -14.98 17.24
CA ALA A 177 -6.24 -15.15 18.70
C ALA A 177 -7.53 -14.69 19.37
N VAL A 178 -8.08 -13.53 18.99
CA VAL A 178 -9.38 -13.06 19.47
C VAL A 178 -10.48 -14.07 19.13
N GLN A 179 -10.54 -14.56 17.89
CA GLN A 179 -11.51 -15.59 17.48
C GLN A 179 -11.37 -16.88 18.29
N TYR A 180 -10.14 -17.33 18.53
CA TYR A 180 -9.84 -18.53 19.31
C TYR A 180 -10.31 -18.38 20.75
N ILE A 181 -9.99 -17.25 21.39
CA ILE A 181 -10.40 -16.96 22.76
C ILE A 181 -11.93 -16.87 22.86
N CYS A 182 -12.58 -16.12 21.97
CA CYS A 182 -14.05 -16.00 21.94
C CYS A 182 -14.73 -17.36 21.78
N LYS A 183 -14.20 -18.22 20.90
CA LYS A 183 -14.69 -19.58 20.73
C LYS A 183 -14.49 -20.41 21.99
N SER A 184 -13.30 -20.37 22.60
CA SER A 184 -13.01 -21.12 23.83
C SER A 184 -13.93 -20.73 24.99
N VAL A 185 -14.26 -19.45 25.11
CA VAL A 185 -15.19 -18.96 26.14
C VAL A 185 -16.61 -19.40 25.84
N ARG A 186 -17.05 -19.31 24.59
CA ARG A 186 -18.37 -19.80 24.17
C ARG A 186 -18.53 -21.28 24.47
N ASP A 187 -17.59 -22.10 24.02
CA ASP A 187 -17.60 -23.55 24.22
C ASP A 187 -17.64 -23.93 25.72
N LYS A 188 -16.99 -23.13 26.58
CA LYS A 188 -17.06 -23.31 28.04
C LYS A 188 -18.39 -22.84 28.63
N LEU A 189 -18.90 -21.67 28.26
CA LEU A 189 -20.13 -21.11 28.83
C LEU A 189 -21.39 -21.91 28.44
N GLU A 190 -21.40 -22.48 27.23
CA GLU A 190 -22.46 -23.36 26.73
C GLU A 190 -22.47 -24.74 27.40
N ASN A 191 -21.41 -25.10 28.15
CA ASN A 191 -21.40 -26.35 28.89
C ASN A 191 -22.35 -26.27 30.10
N GLU A 192 -23.46 -27.01 30.03
CA GLU A 192 -24.50 -27.06 31.08
C GLU A 192 -23.98 -27.64 32.41
N SER A 193 -22.87 -28.38 32.41
CA SER A 193 -22.35 -29.01 33.62
C SER A 193 -21.56 -28.10 34.55
N LEU A 194 -21.29 -26.84 34.15
CA LEU A 194 -20.52 -25.89 34.94
C LEU A 194 -21.40 -25.09 35.90
N ASP A 195 -20.95 -24.97 37.15
CA ASP A 195 -21.56 -24.08 38.15
C ASP A 195 -21.37 -22.60 37.78
N VAL A 196 -22.25 -21.73 38.30
CA VAL A 196 -22.22 -20.27 38.13
C VAL A 196 -20.86 -19.70 38.54
N THR A 197 -20.25 -20.24 39.60
CA THR A 197 -18.93 -19.81 40.08
C THR A 197 -17.84 -20.06 39.03
N GLN A 198 -17.84 -21.23 38.39
CA GLN A 198 -16.87 -21.59 37.35
C GLN A 198 -17.07 -20.76 36.09
N LYS A 199 -18.32 -20.49 35.70
CA LYS A 199 -18.64 -19.61 34.57
C LYS A 199 -18.10 -18.19 34.81
N THR A 200 -18.24 -17.68 36.04
CA THR A 200 -17.73 -16.37 36.43
C THR A 200 -16.19 -16.32 36.39
N GLU A 201 -15.52 -17.37 36.87
CA GLU A 201 -14.07 -17.51 36.80
C GLU A 201 -13.56 -17.50 35.35
N TYR A 202 -14.19 -18.27 34.45
CA TYR A 202 -13.84 -18.27 33.03
C TYR A 202 -14.06 -16.93 32.34
N SER A 203 -15.14 -16.21 32.67
CA SER A 203 -15.37 -14.86 32.16
C SER A 203 -14.32 -13.86 32.65
N SER A 204 -13.90 -13.95 33.92
CA SER A 204 -12.81 -13.14 34.46
C SER A 204 -11.49 -13.43 33.73
N ASP A 205 -11.16 -14.71 33.55
CA ASP A 205 -9.93 -15.11 32.86
C ASP A 205 -9.93 -14.69 31.39
N PHE A 206 -11.09 -14.76 30.72
CA PHE A 206 -11.27 -14.20 29.38
C PHE A 206 -10.89 -12.72 29.34
N VAL A 207 -11.46 -11.92 30.24
CA VAL A 207 -11.22 -10.47 30.29
C VAL A 207 -9.74 -10.19 30.51
N LYS A 208 -9.07 -10.92 31.42
CA LYS A 208 -7.62 -10.79 31.65
C LYS A 208 -6.81 -11.08 30.39
N VAL A 209 -7.07 -12.20 29.72
CA VAL A 209 -6.38 -12.60 28.49
C VAL A 209 -6.64 -11.62 27.35
N PHE A 210 -7.87 -11.11 27.23
CA PHE A 210 -8.22 -10.13 26.21
C PHE A 210 -7.53 -8.77 26.44
N ILE A 211 -7.52 -8.27 27.68
CA ILE A 211 -6.82 -7.04 28.05
C ILE A 211 -5.32 -7.17 27.74
N MET A 212 -4.72 -8.29 28.11
CA MET A 212 -3.32 -8.59 27.84
C MET A 212 -3.02 -8.62 26.34
N LEU A 213 -3.85 -9.30 25.54
CA LEU A 213 -3.70 -9.35 24.09
C LEU A 213 -3.81 -7.95 23.46
N ARG A 214 -4.71 -7.10 23.98
CA ARG A 214 -4.83 -5.71 23.57
C ARG A 214 -3.59 -4.90 23.92
N GLN A 215 -3.03 -5.07 25.12
CA GLN A 215 -1.79 -4.39 25.51
C GLN A 215 -0.61 -4.77 24.59
N TYR A 216 -0.50 -6.04 24.18
CA TYR A 216 0.50 -6.49 23.21
C TYR A 216 0.28 -5.90 21.82
N LEU A 217 -0.97 -5.76 21.40
CA LEU A 217 -1.29 -5.08 20.15
C LEU A 217 -0.93 -3.59 20.26
N ASP A 218 -1.29 -2.91 21.34
CA ASP A 218 -1.06 -1.48 21.53
C ASP A 218 0.44 -1.14 21.56
N SER A 219 1.26 -1.96 22.23
CA SER A 219 2.72 -1.77 22.24
C SER A 219 3.31 -1.90 20.83
N THR A 220 2.81 -2.88 20.07
CA THR A 220 3.21 -3.13 18.68
C THR A 220 2.70 -2.04 17.74
N THR A 221 1.50 -1.52 18.00
CA THR A 221 0.79 -0.58 17.12
C THR A 221 1.51 0.76 17.04
N LYS A 222 2.21 1.21 18.09
CA LYS A 222 3.03 2.43 18.02
C LYS A 222 4.03 2.40 16.86
N PHE A 223 4.73 1.28 16.68
CA PHE A 223 5.67 1.10 15.58
C PHE A 223 4.96 0.85 14.24
N MET A 224 3.86 0.08 14.26
CA MET A 224 3.06 -0.15 13.06
C MET A 224 2.44 1.15 12.52
N ARG A 225 2.03 2.09 13.37
CA ARG A 225 1.44 3.38 12.98
C ARG A 225 2.39 4.21 12.14
N VAL A 226 3.67 4.29 12.51
CA VAL A 226 4.67 5.05 11.75
C VAL A 226 4.86 4.43 10.36
N LYS A 227 5.04 3.11 10.29
CA LYS A 227 5.17 2.38 9.01
C LYS A 227 3.91 2.45 8.16
N TYR A 228 2.75 2.38 8.79
CA TYR A 228 1.46 2.43 8.10
C TYR A 228 1.21 3.83 7.53
N LEU A 229 1.51 4.87 8.30
CA LEU A 229 1.36 6.26 7.85
C LEU A 229 2.32 6.57 6.70
N SER A 230 3.58 6.10 6.75
CA SER A 230 4.49 6.26 5.61
C SER A 230 3.92 5.61 4.35
N VAL A 231 3.47 4.36 4.46
CA VAL A 231 2.92 3.60 3.33
C VAL A 231 1.64 4.25 2.77
N VAL A 232 0.68 4.59 3.62
CA VAL A 232 -0.62 5.15 3.19
C VAL A 232 -0.43 6.52 2.55
N MET A 233 0.44 7.37 3.11
CA MET A 233 0.70 8.70 2.55
C MET A 233 1.30 8.62 1.16
N LEU A 234 2.21 7.67 0.90
CA LEU A 234 2.81 7.51 -0.42
C LEU A 234 1.82 6.99 -1.45
N TRP A 235 1.00 6.01 -1.07
CA TRP A 235 -0.04 5.50 -1.96
C TRP A 235 -1.11 6.56 -2.28
N TYR A 236 -1.48 7.36 -1.28
CA TYR A 236 -2.37 8.50 -1.47
C TYR A 236 -1.80 9.52 -2.45
N LEU A 237 -0.52 9.83 -2.32
CA LEU A 237 0.17 10.77 -3.19
C LEU A 237 0.29 10.23 -4.61
N GLU A 238 0.61 8.96 -4.78
CA GLU A 238 0.62 8.28 -6.10
C GLU A 238 -0.74 8.37 -6.78
N MET A 239 -1.81 8.00 -6.07
CA MET A 239 -3.19 8.09 -6.59
C MET A 239 -3.54 9.53 -6.98
N THR A 240 -3.17 10.49 -6.14
CA THR A 240 -3.36 11.92 -6.42
C THR A 240 -2.64 12.35 -7.71
N LEU A 241 -1.37 11.98 -7.87
CA LEU A 241 -0.60 12.29 -9.07
C LEU A 241 -1.23 11.66 -10.31
N ASN A 242 -1.62 10.39 -10.24
CA ASN A 242 -2.25 9.69 -11.36
C ASN A 242 -3.57 10.36 -11.77
N VAL A 243 -4.40 10.77 -10.81
CA VAL A 243 -5.64 11.50 -11.12
C VAL A 243 -5.36 12.87 -11.71
N ILE A 244 -4.40 13.62 -11.19
CA ILE A 244 -3.98 14.90 -11.79
C ILE A 244 -3.55 14.69 -13.23
N MET A 245 -2.74 13.67 -13.52
CA MET A 245 -2.26 13.39 -14.87
C MET A 245 -3.38 13.00 -15.84
N ILE A 246 -4.35 12.18 -15.39
CA ILE A 246 -5.53 11.81 -16.19
C ILE A 246 -6.44 13.02 -16.42
N SER A 247 -6.52 13.91 -15.43
CA SER A 247 -7.40 15.08 -15.45
C SER A 247 -6.77 16.30 -16.13
N LEU A 248 -5.46 16.32 -16.32
CA LEU A 248 -4.73 17.46 -16.86
C LEU A 248 -5.22 17.86 -18.26
N PRO A 249 -5.46 16.93 -19.23
CA PRO A 249 -6.05 17.29 -20.51
C PRO A 249 -7.41 17.97 -20.35
N SER A 250 -8.25 17.47 -19.45
CA SER A 250 -9.58 18.03 -19.15
C SER A 250 -9.49 19.45 -18.62
N LEU A 251 -8.58 19.69 -17.67
CA LEU A 251 -8.33 21.01 -17.10
C LEU A 251 -7.86 22.00 -18.16
N LEU A 252 -6.93 21.57 -19.02
CA LEU A 252 -6.44 22.40 -20.13
C LEU A 252 -7.55 22.73 -21.13
N MET A 253 -8.45 21.78 -21.39
CA MET A 253 -9.61 21.99 -22.26
C MET A 253 -10.65 22.92 -21.62
N GLU A 254 -10.95 22.78 -20.33
CA GLU A 254 -11.84 23.69 -19.61
C GLU A 254 -11.27 25.12 -19.58
N MET A 255 -9.96 25.26 -19.37
CA MET A 255 -9.28 26.55 -19.51
C MET A 255 -9.40 27.10 -20.93
N ALA A 256 -9.18 26.28 -21.96
CA ALA A 256 -9.33 26.70 -23.34
C ALA A 256 -10.77 27.14 -23.66
N ALA A 257 -11.77 26.40 -23.17
CA ALA A 257 -13.19 26.74 -23.32
C ALA A 257 -13.51 28.10 -22.67
N ASN A 258 -13.00 28.36 -21.46
CA ASN A 258 -13.16 29.65 -20.81
C ASN A 258 -12.55 30.81 -21.63
N TYR A 259 -11.37 30.60 -22.23
CA TYR A 259 -10.78 31.60 -23.14
C TYR A 259 -11.62 31.81 -24.41
N LEU A 260 -12.22 30.76 -24.97
CA LEU A 260 -13.12 30.87 -26.11
C LEU A 260 -14.39 31.64 -25.74
N ASP A 261 -14.97 31.42 -24.56
CA ASP A 261 -16.14 32.16 -24.09
C ASP A 261 -15.83 33.64 -23.85
N ASP A 262 -14.66 33.95 -23.29
CA ASP A 262 -14.19 35.34 -23.17
C ASP A 262 -13.99 35.99 -24.56
N LEU A 263 -13.44 35.25 -25.53
CA LEU A 263 -13.29 35.72 -26.92
C LEU A 263 -14.65 35.99 -27.58
N LYS A 264 -15.62 35.08 -27.44
CA LYS A 264 -16.99 35.28 -27.91
C LYS A 264 -17.60 36.55 -27.33
N ARG A 265 -17.43 36.79 -26.03
CA ARG A 265 -17.93 38.02 -25.38
C ARG A 265 -17.33 39.27 -26.00
N ILE A 266 -16.02 39.28 -26.29
CA ILE A 266 -15.35 40.41 -26.93
C ILE A 266 -15.89 40.63 -28.35
N LEU A 267 -16.01 39.57 -29.14
CA LEU A 267 -16.54 39.62 -30.51
C LEU A 267 -17.98 40.16 -30.55
N VAL A 268 -18.85 39.69 -29.66
CA VAL A 268 -20.23 40.19 -29.56
C VAL A 268 -20.27 41.67 -29.19
N CYS A 269 -19.42 42.13 -28.26
CA CYS A 269 -19.33 43.56 -27.94
C CYS A 269 -18.88 44.41 -29.14
N GLU A 270 -17.94 43.91 -29.93
CA GLU A 270 -17.41 44.58 -31.10
C GLU A 270 -18.46 44.64 -32.23
N MET A 271 -19.23 43.56 -32.42
CA MET A 271 -20.36 43.50 -33.36
C MET A 271 -21.46 44.51 -33.01
N VAL A 272 -21.75 44.73 -31.73
CA VAL A 272 -22.74 45.73 -31.29
C VAL A 272 -22.21 47.17 -31.43
N SER A 273 -20.89 47.35 -31.36
CA SER A 273 -20.26 48.68 -31.34
C SER A 273 -19.90 49.20 -32.74
N ASN A 274 -19.67 48.32 -33.72
CA ASN A 274 -19.35 48.70 -35.09
C ASN A 274 -20.61 48.85 -35.94
N GLU A 275 -20.66 49.93 -36.74
CA GLU A 275 -21.74 50.18 -37.71
C GLU A 275 -21.47 49.54 -39.09
N ASP A 276 -20.29 48.92 -39.28
CA ASP A 276 -19.88 48.32 -40.55
C ASP A 276 -20.43 46.89 -40.71
N GLU A 277 -21.29 46.70 -41.71
CA GLU A 277 -21.99 45.44 -42.00
C GLU A 277 -21.01 44.32 -42.41
N GLU A 278 -19.92 44.63 -43.13
CA GLU A 278 -18.94 43.63 -43.57
C GLU A 278 -18.15 43.04 -42.38
N ILE A 279 -17.85 43.87 -41.37
CA ILE A 279 -17.20 43.43 -40.13
C ILE A 279 -18.18 42.58 -39.31
N GLY A 280 -19.46 42.94 -39.29
CA GLY A 280 -20.52 42.18 -38.63
C GLY A 280 -20.60 40.74 -39.14
N ASP A 281 -20.64 40.56 -40.46
CA ASP A 281 -20.72 39.24 -41.10
C ASP A 281 -19.49 38.36 -40.77
N VAL A 282 -18.29 38.94 -40.79
CA VAL A 282 -17.05 38.21 -40.44
C VAL A 282 -17.02 37.80 -38.95
N ILE A 283 -17.56 38.65 -38.06
CA ILE A 283 -17.66 38.31 -36.64
C ILE A 283 -18.67 37.17 -36.42
N ASP A 284 -19.80 37.18 -37.13
CA ASP A 284 -20.83 36.13 -37.04
C ASP A 284 -20.26 34.77 -37.48
N ASP A 285 -19.57 34.73 -38.63
CA ASP A 285 -18.86 33.54 -39.12
C ASP A 285 -17.84 33.00 -38.09
N ALA A 286 -17.13 33.89 -37.41
CA ALA A 286 -16.17 33.52 -36.38
C ALA A 286 -16.85 32.95 -35.12
N LEU A 287 -17.99 33.50 -34.69
CA LEU A 287 -18.77 33.00 -33.57
C LEU A 287 -19.30 31.59 -33.85
N ASP A 288 -19.87 31.38 -35.04
CA ASP A 288 -20.35 30.07 -35.51
C ASP A 288 -19.23 29.03 -35.53
N TYR A 289 -18.04 29.42 -36.00
CA TYR A 289 -16.87 28.54 -35.98
C TYR A 289 -16.45 28.17 -34.55
N ILE A 290 -16.42 29.13 -33.62
CA ILE A 290 -16.06 28.84 -32.22
C ILE A 290 -17.11 27.94 -31.56
N ASP A 291 -18.40 28.15 -31.82
CA ASP A 291 -19.47 27.30 -31.31
C ASP A 291 -19.33 25.86 -31.82
N ALA A 292 -19.06 25.69 -33.11
CA ALA A 292 -18.82 24.37 -33.71
C ALA A 292 -17.55 23.68 -33.16
N CYS A 293 -16.52 24.46 -32.81
CA CYS A 293 -15.28 23.95 -32.24
C CYS A 293 -15.33 23.69 -30.73
N SER A 294 -16.33 24.21 -30.02
CA SER A 294 -16.49 24.01 -28.57
C SER A 294 -16.95 22.58 -28.26
N THR A 295 -16.05 21.62 -28.37
CA THR A 295 -16.32 20.23 -28.04
C THR A 295 -16.40 20.06 -26.52
N ASN A 296 -17.60 19.82 -26.02
CA ASN A 296 -17.80 19.30 -24.67
C ASN A 296 -17.13 17.93 -24.56
N TYR A 297 -15.94 17.87 -23.97
CA TYR A 297 -15.26 16.61 -23.71
C TYR A 297 -16.02 15.83 -22.64
N ALA A 298 -16.70 14.77 -23.07
CA ALA A 298 -17.30 13.79 -22.18
C ALA A 298 -16.44 12.52 -22.15
N ILE A 299 -16.10 12.03 -20.96
CA ILE A 299 -15.71 10.63 -20.80
C ILE A 299 -16.97 9.80 -21.05
N TRP A 300 -16.89 8.88 -22.01
CA TRP A 300 -17.96 7.92 -22.30
C TRP A 300 -19.32 8.59 -22.57
N ASN A 301 -19.35 9.54 -23.50
CA ASN A 301 -20.52 10.26 -24.04
C ASN A 301 -21.41 11.04 -23.03
N ASP A 302 -21.43 10.70 -21.75
CA ASP A 302 -22.39 11.22 -20.77
C ASP A 302 -21.73 11.86 -19.54
N TYR A 303 -20.43 11.70 -19.33
CA TYR A 303 -19.74 12.28 -18.17
C TYR A 303 -18.86 13.47 -18.58
N PRO A 304 -19.37 14.71 -18.51
CA PRO A 304 -18.56 15.87 -18.79
C PRO A 304 -17.35 15.90 -17.84
N LEU A 305 -16.17 15.98 -18.43
CA LEU A 305 -14.91 16.13 -17.72
C LEU A 305 -14.79 17.57 -17.23
N ASN A 306 -15.41 17.87 -16.10
CA ASN A 306 -15.35 19.19 -15.47
C ASN A 306 -14.54 19.16 -14.17
N MET A 307 -14.10 20.34 -13.73
CA MET A 307 -13.45 20.57 -12.43
C MET A 307 -14.18 19.90 -11.26
N ASN A 308 -15.52 19.85 -11.29
CA ASN A 308 -16.32 19.25 -10.22
C ASN A 308 -16.05 17.75 -10.05
N LEU A 309 -15.80 17.01 -11.14
CA LEU A 309 -15.46 15.58 -11.06
C LEU A 309 -14.11 15.37 -10.35
N ILE A 310 -13.12 16.21 -10.67
CA ILE A 310 -11.78 16.17 -10.09
C ILE A 310 -11.86 16.48 -8.59
N LEU A 311 -12.57 17.56 -8.22
CA LEU A 311 -12.81 17.94 -6.84
C LEU A 311 -13.55 16.85 -6.06
N SER A 312 -14.59 16.24 -6.66
CA SER A 312 -15.34 15.13 -6.04
C SER A 312 -14.46 13.91 -5.77
N PHE A 313 -13.50 13.62 -6.66
CA PHE A 313 -12.52 12.56 -6.43
C PHE A 313 -11.58 12.90 -5.26
N PHE A 314 -11.10 14.14 -5.19
CA PHE A 314 -10.28 14.60 -4.06
C PHE A 314 -11.05 14.55 -2.73
N ASP A 315 -12.33 14.93 -2.72
CA ASP A 315 -13.20 14.85 -1.55
C ASP A 315 -13.38 13.40 -1.08
N LEU A 316 -13.56 12.46 -2.02
CA LEU A 316 -13.63 11.03 -1.72
C LEU A 316 -12.32 10.53 -1.11
N CYS A 317 -11.18 10.86 -1.72
CA CYS A 317 -9.85 10.49 -1.25
C CYS A 317 -9.57 11.05 0.15
N THR A 318 -9.91 12.32 0.37
CA THR A 318 -9.73 13.01 1.66
C THR A 318 -10.62 12.39 2.74
N SER A 319 -11.89 12.11 2.41
CA SER A 319 -12.83 11.45 3.32
C SER A 319 -12.35 10.06 3.72
N TYR A 320 -11.81 9.29 2.77
CA TYR A 320 -11.22 7.98 3.05
C TYR A 320 -10.00 8.07 3.96
N LEU A 321 -9.11 9.05 3.71
CA LEU A 321 -7.94 9.29 4.54
C LEU A 321 -8.32 9.70 5.97
N ILE A 322 -9.33 10.59 6.13
CA ILE A 322 -9.86 10.97 7.44
C ILE A 322 -10.43 9.77 8.18
N ALA A 323 -11.27 8.96 7.51
CA ALA A 323 -11.84 7.75 8.12
C ALA A 323 -10.75 6.77 8.57
N LEU A 324 -9.73 6.58 7.75
CA LEU A 324 -8.57 5.73 8.05
C LEU A 324 -7.76 6.28 9.24
N LEU A 325 -7.55 7.59 9.33
CA LEU A 325 -6.94 8.22 10.51
C LEU A 325 -7.80 8.04 11.77
N GLN A 326 -9.12 8.14 11.66
CA GLN A 326 -10.03 7.91 12.80
C GLN A 326 -9.97 6.47 13.32
N PHE A 327 -9.77 5.47 12.45
CA PHE A 327 -9.51 4.09 12.90
C PHE A 327 -8.13 3.91 13.52
N LEU A 328 -7.20 4.80 13.20
CA LEU A 328 -5.83 4.75 13.68
C LEU A 328 -5.66 5.40 15.07
N TYR A 329 -6.42 6.45 15.39
CA TYR A 329 -6.31 7.23 16.63
C TYR A 329 -7.25 6.77 17.74
#